data_AF-A0AAW0DG72-F1
#
_entry.id   AF-A0AAW0DG72-F1
#
_cell.length_a   1.000
_cell.length_b   1.000
_cell.length_c   1.000
_cell.angle_alpha   90.00
_cell.angle_beta   90.00
_cell.angle_gamma   90.00
#
_symmetry.space_group_name_H-M   'P 1'
#
loop_
_entity.id
_entity.type
_entity.pdbx_description
1 polymer ?
#
loop_
_entity_poly.entity_id
_entity_poly.type
_entity_poly.pdbx_seq_one_letter_code
_entity_poly.pdbx_strand_id
1 'polypeptide(L)'
;MTERDQVIQNLRDLASPENKENDLDAIQIRASALVARLKALNRAANLATRTQKDATAVARQEMDQSYLGLQNLLYEKRHLEREIEKCRQFASVYQDVPLYSLDEFQALAPEEARTQEVMQDEHQLMLNRLSFELAERQRLAQRRKELLQAKEELMKESKQKNVTLDSVKLQIDTLVKANCFGDTKEGQRTRSTITSVRHCHVNNLANILEKHYMLKDTFDDKAYSTHPRRQWDIGPLYVKKIGGRGWDWTLEWTG
;
A
#
# COMPACT_ATOMS: atom_id res chain seq x y z
N MET A 1 -16.70 3.59 -79.99
CA MET A 1 -16.87 5.02 -79.64
C MET A 1 -17.94 5.11 -78.58
N THR A 2 -17.67 5.81 -77.47
CA THR A 2 -18.67 6.06 -76.43
C THR A 2 -19.78 6.95 -76.99
N GLU A 3 -21.01 6.86 -76.48
CA GLU A 3 -22.15 7.66 -76.98
C GLU A 3 -21.83 9.17 -77.01
N ARG A 4 -21.09 9.65 -76.00
CA ARG A 4 -20.54 11.01 -75.93
C ARG A 4 -19.64 11.33 -77.14
N ASP A 5 -18.73 10.42 -77.50
CA ASP A 5 -17.78 10.63 -78.58
C ASP A 5 -18.48 10.68 -79.92
N GLN A 6 -19.55 9.90 -80.09
CA GLN A 6 -20.39 9.96 -81.28
C GLN A 6 -21.11 11.31 -81.42
N VAL A 7 -21.64 11.86 -80.32
CA VAL A 7 -22.30 13.19 -80.34
C VAL A 7 -21.29 14.30 -80.64
N ILE A 8 -20.09 14.23 -80.06
CA ILE A 8 -19.02 15.20 -80.30
C ILE A 8 -18.51 15.10 -81.75
N GLN A 9 -18.34 13.89 -82.28
CA GLN A 9 -17.92 13.68 -83.66
C GLN A 9 -18.99 14.21 -84.63
N ASN A 10 -20.27 13.90 -84.40
CA ASN A 10 -21.36 14.43 -85.22
C ASN A 10 -21.46 15.96 -85.19
N LEU A 11 -21.15 16.60 -84.05
CA LEU A 11 -21.08 18.06 -83.95
C LEU A 11 -19.88 18.64 -84.72
N ARG A 12 -18.73 17.95 -84.68
CA ARG A 12 -17.52 18.32 -85.43
C ARG A 12 -17.73 18.18 -86.94
N ASP A 13 -18.38 17.10 -87.36
CA ASP A 13 -18.70 16.85 -88.77
C ASP A 13 -19.65 17.93 -89.32
N LEU A 14 -20.61 18.40 -88.50
CA LEU A 14 -21.49 19.52 -88.86
C LEU A 14 -20.76 20.87 -88.97
N ALA A 15 -19.73 21.09 -88.17
CA ALA A 15 -18.91 22.30 -88.19
C ALA A 15 -17.83 22.28 -89.30
N SER A 16 -17.69 21.18 -90.04
CA SER A 16 -16.71 21.06 -91.13
C SER A 16 -17.04 22.04 -92.27
N PRO A 17 -16.04 22.75 -92.83
CA PRO A 17 -16.22 23.75 -93.90
C PRO A 17 -16.69 23.16 -95.24
N GLU A 18 -16.83 21.84 -95.34
CA GLU A 18 -17.29 21.11 -96.53
C GLU A 18 -18.82 21.10 -96.68
N ASN A 19 -19.59 21.45 -95.63
CA ASN A 19 -21.07 21.40 -95.62
C ASN A 19 -21.78 22.67 -96.18
N LYS A 20 -21.13 23.43 -97.08
CA LYS A 20 -21.58 24.78 -97.50
C LYS A 20 -22.91 24.85 -98.27
N GLU A 21 -23.45 23.73 -98.75
CA GLU A 21 -24.64 23.71 -99.62
C GLU A 21 -25.94 23.25 -98.93
N ASN A 22 -25.92 22.99 -97.62
CA ASN A 22 -27.11 22.49 -96.92
C ASN A 22 -28.02 23.62 -96.41
N ASP A 23 -29.32 23.41 -96.53
CA ASP A 23 -30.39 24.26 -95.98
C ASP A 23 -30.11 24.67 -94.53
N LEU A 24 -30.06 25.98 -94.27
CA LEU A 24 -29.68 26.55 -92.97
C LEU A 24 -30.60 26.06 -91.85
N ASP A 25 -31.89 25.90 -92.15
CA ASP A 25 -32.89 25.43 -91.21
C ASP A 25 -32.63 23.96 -90.80
N ALA A 26 -32.25 23.12 -91.76
CA ALA A 26 -31.89 21.72 -91.49
C ALA A 26 -30.64 21.59 -90.62
N ILE A 27 -29.63 22.44 -90.84
CA ILE A 27 -28.42 22.49 -89.99
C ILE A 27 -28.79 22.92 -88.57
N GLN A 28 -29.61 23.95 -88.42
CA GLN A 28 -30.03 24.46 -87.11
C GLN A 28 -30.84 23.42 -86.31
N ILE A 29 -31.75 22.70 -86.96
CA ILE A 29 -32.52 21.60 -86.35
C ILE A 29 -31.57 20.49 -85.88
N ARG A 30 -30.62 20.07 -86.73
CA ARG A 30 -29.68 18.99 -86.37
C ARG A 30 -28.70 19.41 -85.27
N ALA A 31 -28.20 20.64 -85.30
CA ALA A 31 -27.31 21.18 -84.28
C ALA A 31 -28.02 21.31 -82.92
N SER A 32 -29.25 21.85 -82.90
CA SER A 32 -30.04 21.96 -81.67
C SER A 32 -30.36 20.61 -81.04
N ALA A 33 -30.66 19.58 -81.86
CA ALA A 33 -30.87 18.21 -81.39
C ALA A 33 -29.60 17.59 -80.76
N LEU A 34 -28.43 17.77 -81.39
CA LEU A 34 -27.16 17.28 -80.85
C LEU A 34 -26.75 18.02 -79.57
N VAL A 35 -26.97 19.34 -79.49
CA VAL A 35 -26.73 20.13 -78.27
C VAL A 35 -27.68 19.70 -77.15
N ALA A 36 -28.96 19.42 -77.45
CA ALA A 36 -29.90 18.88 -76.47
C ALA A 36 -29.44 17.53 -75.92
N ARG A 37 -28.94 16.63 -76.79
CA ARG A 37 -28.38 15.33 -76.40
C ARG A 37 -27.10 15.49 -75.55
N LEU A 38 -26.20 16.40 -75.91
CA LEU A 38 -25.01 16.71 -75.12
C LEU A 38 -25.37 17.25 -73.73
N LYS A 39 -26.36 18.15 -73.64
CA LYS A 39 -26.88 18.65 -72.35
C LYS A 39 -27.48 17.53 -71.51
N ALA A 40 -28.19 16.58 -72.12
CA ALA A 40 -28.72 15.41 -71.42
C ALA A 40 -27.60 14.52 -70.86
N LEU A 41 -26.57 14.22 -71.67
CA LEU A 41 -25.39 13.48 -71.22
C LEU A 41 -24.64 14.19 -70.09
N ASN A 42 -24.51 15.52 -70.16
CA ASN A 42 -23.88 16.30 -69.08
C ASN A 42 -24.71 16.25 -67.77
N ARG A 43 -26.04 16.35 -67.86
CA ARG A 43 -26.91 16.17 -66.68
C ARG A 43 -26.79 14.77 -66.10
N ALA A 44 -26.75 13.73 -66.94
CA ALA A 44 -26.57 12.35 -66.51
C ALA A 44 -25.21 12.14 -65.81
N ALA A 45 -24.12 12.68 -66.35
CA ALA A 45 -22.79 12.61 -65.73
C ALA A 45 -22.73 13.33 -64.38
N ASN A 46 -23.34 14.53 -64.30
CA ASN A 46 -23.42 15.28 -63.05
C ASN A 46 -24.27 14.56 -61.99
N LEU A 47 -25.37 13.93 -62.40
CA LEU A 47 -26.20 13.12 -61.50
C LEU A 47 -25.42 11.90 -61.00
N ALA A 48 -24.75 11.16 -61.88
CA ALA A 48 -23.92 10.02 -61.49
C ALA A 48 -22.78 10.42 -60.53
N THR A 49 -22.19 11.60 -60.74
CA THR A 49 -21.17 12.13 -59.82
C THR A 49 -21.76 12.45 -58.45
N ARG A 50 -22.97 13.05 -58.42
CA ARG A 50 -23.66 13.36 -57.16
C ARG A 50 -24.04 12.09 -56.41
N THR A 51 -24.62 11.10 -57.08
CA THR A 51 -25.00 9.83 -56.44
C THR A 51 -23.79 9.10 -55.87
N GLN A 52 -22.65 9.10 -56.57
CA GLN A 52 -21.41 8.53 -56.02
C GLN A 52 -20.91 9.31 -54.81
N LYS A 53 -20.94 10.65 -54.85
CA LYS A 53 -20.57 11.48 -53.70
C LYS A 53 -21.45 11.18 -52.49
N ASP A 54 -22.76 11.12 -52.68
CA ASP A 54 -23.72 10.82 -51.61
C ASP A 54 -23.49 9.42 -51.04
N ALA A 55 -23.28 8.41 -51.90
CA ALA A 55 -22.94 7.06 -51.47
C ALA A 55 -21.65 7.00 -50.65
N THR A 56 -20.60 7.70 -51.07
CA THR A 56 -19.34 7.78 -50.31
C THR A 56 -19.50 8.54 -48.99
N ALA A 57 -20.37 9.55 -48.94
CA ALA A 57 -20.65 10.31 -47.73
C ALA A 57 -21.39 9.45 -46.69
N VAL A 58 -22.37 8.66 -47.12
CA VAL A 58 -23.08 7.70 -46.25
C VAL A 58 -22.12 6.66 -45.70
N ALA A 59 -21.32 6.01 -46.56
CA ALA A 59 -20.34 5.02 -46.12
C ALA A 59 -19.30 5.60 -45.14
N ARG A 60 -18.86 6.84 -45.37
CA ARG A 60 -17.97 7.55 -44.44
C ARG A 60 -18.64 7.81 -43.10
N GLN A 61 -19.90 8.23 -43.09
CA GLN A 61 -20.65 8.48 -41.86
C GLN A 61 -20.82 7.20 -41.03
N GLU A 62 -21.12 6.07 -41.68
CA GLU A 62 -21.21 4.76 -41.00
C GLU A 62 -19.87 4.32 -40.38
N MET A 63 -18.77 4.54 -41.10
CA MET A 63 -17.42 4.31 -40.59
C MET A 63 -17.13 5.20 -39.37
N ASP A 64 -17.43 6.49 -39.45
CA ASP A 64 -17.20 7.45 -38.36
C ASP A 64 -18.03 7.09 -37.11
N GLN A 65 -19.29 6.66 -37.29
CA GLN A 65 -20.13 6.17 -36.19
C GLN A 65 -19.54 4.92 -35.53
N SER A 66 -19.09 3.96 -36.33
CA SER A 66 -18.45 2.73 -35.83
C SER A 66 -17.15 3.05 -35.09
N TYR A 67 -16.37 4.01 -35.59
CA TYR A 67 -15.15 4.46 -34.95
C TYR A 67 -15.42 5.12 -33.59
N LEU A 68 -16.46 5.94 -33.48
CA LEU A 68 -16.88 6.50 -32.19
C LEU A 68 -17.30 5.41 -31.20
N GLY A 69 -18.04 4.40 -31.67
CA GLY A 69 -18.40 3.23 -30.86
C GLY A 69 -17.16 2.50 -30.32
N LEU A 70 -16.16 2.28 -31.18
CA LEU A 70 -14.89 1.68 -30.77
C LEU A 70 -14.16 2.53 -29.72
N GLN A 71 -14.10 3.86 -29.90
CA GLN A 71 -13.44 4.74 -28.93
C GLN A 71 -14.12 4.70 -27.55
N ASN A 72 -15.45 4.62 -27.51
CA ASN A 72 -16.20 4.46 -26.25
C ASN A 72 -15.82 3.16 -25.54
N LEU A 73 -15.80 2.03 -26.27
CA LEU A 73 -15.41 0.73 -25.70
C LEU A 73 -13.94 0.71 -25.22
N LEU A 74 -13.04 1.34 -25.97
CA LEU A 74 -11.63 1.47 -25.55
C LEU A 74 -11.50 2.32 -24.29
N TYR A 75 -12.30 3.37 -24.16
CA TYR A 75 -12.33 4.17 -22.93
C TYR A 75 -12.82 3.34 -21.74
N GLU A 76 -13.93 2.61 -21.92
CA GLU A 76 -14.49 1.74 -20.89
C GLU A 76 -13.49 0.66 -20.45
N LYS A 77 -12.85 -0.02 -21.41
CA LYS A 77 -11.77 -1.00 -21.13
C LYS A 77 -10.67 -0.39 -20.27
N ARG A 78 -10.12 0.77 -20.66
CA ARG A 78 -9.07 1.45 -19.89
C ARG A 78 -9.54 1.92 -18.52
N HIS A 79 -10.81 2.29 -18.38
CA HIS A 79 -11.38 2.64 -17.08
C HIS A 79 -11.44 1.42 -16.17
N LEU A 80 -12.00 0.31 -16.65
CA LEU A 80 -12.08 -0.94 -15.90
C LEU A 80 -10.71 -1.49 -15.54
N GLU A 81 -9.73 -1.46 -16.46
CA GLU A 81 -8.35 -1.87 -16.17
C GLU A 81 -7.74 -1.06 -15.02
N ARG A 82 -7.99 0.26 -14.98
CA ARG A 82 -7.53 1.11 -13.89
C ARG A 82 -8.24 0.82 -12.58
N GLU A 83 -9.55 0.57 -12.59
CA GLU A 83 -10.28 0.19 -11.38
C GLU A 83 -9.85 -1.18 -10.85
N ILE A 84 -9.61 -2.16 -11.73
CA ILE A 84 -9.06 -3.46 -11.36
C ILE A 84 -7.69 -3.29 -10.70
N GLU A 85 -6.82 -2.46 -11.29
CA GLU A 85 -5.49 -2.22 -10.75
C GLU A 85 -5.56 -1.52 -9.38
N LYS A 86 -6.46 -0.55 -9.20
CA LYS A 86 -6.73 0.04 -7.87
C LYS A 86 -7.18 -1.00 -6.86
N CYS A 87 -8.09 -1.90 -7.24
CA CYS A 87 -8.55 -2.98 -6.37
C CYS A 87 -7.43 -3.97 -6.04
N ARG A 88 -6.51 -4.24 -6.97
CA ARG A 88 -5.34 -5.11 -6.74
C ARG A 88 -4.29 -4.46 -5.84
N GLN A 89 -4.11 -3.16 -5.96
CA GLN A 89 -3.22 -2.36 -5.11
C GLN A 89 -3.76 -2.17 -3.69
N PHE A 90 -4.97 -2.67 -3.40
CA PHE A 90 -5.48 -2.73 -2.05
C PHE A 90 -4.63 -3.69 -1.20
N ALA A 91 -3.57 -3.15 -0.60
CA ALA A 91 -2.76 -3.85 0.38
C ALA A 91 -3.50 -3.83 1.73
N SER A 92 -4.01 -4.99 2.12
CA SER A 92 -4.62 -5.17 3.43
C SER A 92 -3.54 -5.37 4.50
N VAL A 93 -3.61 -4.60 5.59
CA VAL A 93 -2.65 -4.59 6.70
C VAL A 93 -2.31 -5.99 7.26
N TYR A 94 -3.21 -6.98 7.13
CA TYR A 94 -2.96 -8.33 7.63
C TYR A 94 -1.82 -9.07 6.89
N GLN A 95 -1.47 -8.66 5.67
CA GLN A 95 -0.40 -9.30 4.88
C GLN A 95 0.99 -9.07 5.48
N ASP A 96 1.18 -7.97 6.21
CA ASP A 96 2.47 -7.60 6.83
C ASP A 96 2.59 -8.07 8.28
N VAL A 97 1.56 -8.73 8.83
CA VAL A 97 1.58 -9.19 10.22
C VAL A 97 2.45 -10.44 10.33
N PRO A 98 3.46 -10.48 11.20
CA PRO A 98 4.18 -11.71 11.48
C PRO A 98 3.23 -12.68 12.18
N LEU A 99 2.90 -13.77 11.49
CA LEU A 99 2.05 -14.86 11.96
C LEU A 99 2.90 -16.08 12.29
N TYR A 100 2.45 -16.89 13.24
CA TYR A 100 2.99 -18.23 13.45
C TYR A 100 3.00 -19.05 12.14
N SER A 101 4.02 -19.90 12.00
CA SER A 101 4.11 -20.84 10.89
C SER A 101 2.93 -21.83 10.91
N LEU A 102 2.67 -22.50 9.79
CA LEU A 102 1.55 -23.46 9.70
C LEU A 102 1.73 -24.61 10.70
N ASP A 103 2.96 -25.07 10.89
CA ASP A 103 3.29 -26.16 11.82
C ASP A 103 3.06 -25.75 13.27
N GLU A 104 3.48 -24.54 13.65
CA GLU A 104 3.24 -24.00 15.00
C GLU A 104 1.75 -23.74 15.26
N PHE A 105 1.03 -23.25 14.26
CA PHE A 105 -0.41 -23.08 14.34
C PHE A 105 -1.13 -24.43 14.51
N GLN A 106 -0.67 -25.47 13.81
CA GLN A 106 -1.14 -26.85 13.96
C GLN A 106 -0.68 -27.55 15.25
N ALA A 107 0.26 -26.98 16.00
CA ALA A 107 0.64 -27.47 17.33
C ALA A 107 -0.07 -26.73 18.47
N LEU A 108 -0.20 -25.41 18.40
CA LEU A 108 -0.69 -24.55 19.50
C LEU A 108 -2.17 -24.11 19.45
N ALA A 109 -2.76 -23.91 18.26
CA ALA A 109 -4.18 -23.57 18.12
C ALA A 109 -5.19 -24.59 18.71
N PRO A 110 -6.38 -24.14 19.14
CA PRO A 110 -7.47 -25.00 19.62
C PRO A 110 -8.00 -25.95 18.53
N GLU A 111 -8.60 -27.08 18.92
CA GLU A 111 -9.15 -28.07 17.97
C GLU A 111 -10.29 -27.48 17.12
N GLU A 112 -11.06 -26.56 17.67
CA GLU A 112 -12.16 -25.88 16.97
C GLU A 112 -11.68 -25.05 15.77
N ALA A 113 -10.41 -24.59 15.81
CA ALA A 113 -9.80 -23.79 14.76
C ALA A 113 -9.11 -24.64 13.67
N ARG A 114 -9.04 -25.97 13.83
CA ARG A 114 -8.29 -26.90 12.97
C ARG A 114 -9.14 -27.98 12.29
N THR A 115 -10.45 -27.81 12.25
CA THR A 115 -11.34 -28.75 11.57
C THR A 115 -10.88 -28.97 10.12
N GLN A 116 -10.98 -30.20 9.61
CA GLN A 116 -10.56 -30.53 8.24
C GLN A 116 -11.23 -29.67 7.17
N GLU A 117 -12.47 -29.23 7.39
CA GLU A 117 -13.19 -28.32 6.50
C GLU A 117 -12.55 -26.92 6.44
N VAL A 118 -12.07 -26.41 7.58
CA VAL A 118 -11.37 -25.12 7.69
C VAL A 118 -9.99 -25.19 7.04
N MET A 119 -9.31 -26.32 7.18
CA MET A 119 -7.97 -26.51 6.60
C MET A 119 -7.99 -26.63 5.08
N GLN A 120 -9.15 -26.95 4.47
CA GLN A 120 -9.33 -27.02 3.02
C GLN A 120 -9.61 -25.65 2.38
N ASP A 121 -10.22 -24.71 3.12
CA ASP A 121 -10.47 -23.35 2.63
C ASP A 121 -9.37 -22.39 3.11
N GLU A 122 -8.54 -21.92 2.18
CA GLU A 122 -7.42 -21.00 2.44
C GLU A 122 -7.88 -19.71 3.14
N HIS A 123 -9.07 -19.20 2.82
CA HIS A 123 -9.58 -17.97 3.41
C HIS A 123 -9.95 -18.19 4.88
N GLN A 124 -10.68 -19.28 5.17
CA GLN A 124 -11.06 -19.63 6.54
C GLN A 124 -9.85 -19.96 7.40
N LEU A 125 -8.86 -20.67 6.82
CA LEU A 125 -7.58 -20.91 7.48
C LEU A 125 -6.88 -19.60 7.86
N MET A 126 -6.83 -18.62 6.95
CA MET A 126 -6.23 -17.31 7.25
C MET A 126 -6.97 -16.56 8.37
N LEU A 127 -8.31 -16.57 8.35
CA LEU A 127 -9.11 -15.94 9.42
C LEU A 127 -8.84 -16.57 10.78
N ASN A 128 -8.76 -17.90 10.85
CA ASN A 128 -8.47 -18.61 12.10
C ASN A 128 -7.04 -18.40 12.59
N ARG A 129 -6.07 -18.27 11.67
CA ARG A 129 -4.70 -17.88 12.03
C ARG A 129 -4.65 -16.47 12.64
N LEU A 130 -5.39 -15.52 12.06
CA LEU A 130 -5.45 -14.15 12.56
C LEU A 130 -6.18 -14.06 13.92
N SER A 131 -7.26 -14.82 14.12
CA SER A 131 -7.98 -14.84 15.39
C SER A 131 -7.14 -15.45 16.51
N PHE A 132 -6.40 -16.52 16.21
CA PHE A 132 -5.45 -17.13 17.14
C PHE A 132 -4.32 -16.17 17.52
N GLU A 133 -3.68 -15.52 16.54
CA GLU A 133 -2.63 -14.53 16.79
C GLU A 133 -3.13 -13.38 17.69
N LEU A 134 -4.34 -12.89 17.44
CA LEU A 134 -4.95 -11.84 18.25
C LEU A 134 -5.18 -12.29 19.69
N ALA A 135 -5.73 -13.48 19.89
CA ALA A 135 -5.95 -14.05 21.22
C ALA A 135 -4.62 -14.23 21.98
N GLU A 136 -3.58 -14.71 21.30
CA GLU A 136 -2.26 -14.93 21.90
C GLU A 136 -1.57 -13.61 22.26
N ARG A 137 -1.65 -12.60 21.40
CA ARG A 137 -1.15 -11.25 21.72
C ARG A 137 -1.87 -10.64 22.91
N GLN A 138 -3.19 -10.81 23.01
CA GLN A 138 -3.96 -10.34 24.16
C GLN A 138 -3.53 -11.04 25.45
N ARG A 139 -3.37 -12.37 25.41
CA ARG A 139 -2.88 -13.18 26.54
C ARG A 139 -1.50 -12.73 27.00
N LEU A 140 -0.55 -12.55 26.08
CA LEU A 140 0.80 -12.09 26.38
C LEU A 140 0.84 -10.65 26.90
N ALA A 141 0.02 -9.75 26.34
CA ALA A 141 -0.09 -8.37 26.81
C ALA A 141 -0.62 -8.31 28.25
N GLN A 142 -1.64 -9.11 28.57
CA GLN A 142 -2.18 -9.22 29.91
C GLN A 142 -1.14 -9.79 30.89
N ARG A 143 -0.44 -10.86 30.50
CA ARG A 143 0.61 -11.45 31.34
C ARG A 143 1.78 -10.48 31.57
N ARG A 144 2.17 -9.72 30.55
CA ARG A 144 3.19 -8.67 30.67
C ARG A 144 2.76 -7.60 31.67
N LYS A 145 1.50 -7.17 31.65
CA LYS A 145 0.95 -6.19 32.58
C LYS A 145 1.02 -6.70 34.03
N GLU A 146 0.63 -7.93 34.27
CA GLU A 146 0.72 -8.58 35.59
C GLU A 146 2.17 -8.65 36.09
N LEU A 147 3.10 -9.09 35.23
CA LEU A 147 4.52 -9.17 35.59
C LEU A 147 5.13 -7.79 35.88
N LEU A 148 4.71 -6.76 35.15
CA LEU A 148 5.14 -5.38 35.43
C LEU A 148 4.61 -4.89 36.78
N GLN A 149 3.36 -5.20 37.13
CA GLN A 149 2.80 -4.87 38.44
C GLN A 149 3.55 -5.59 39.56
N ALA A 150 3.75 -6.91 39.44
CA ALA A 150 4.51 -7.68 40.41
C ALA A 150 5.96 -7.18 40.57
N LYS A 151 6.61 -6.81 39.45
CA LYS A 151 7.94 -6.18 39.49
C LYS A 151 7.92 -4.86 40.26
N GLU A 152 6.92 -4.01 40.04
CA GLU A 152 6.81 -2.72 40.73
C GLU A 152 6.57 -2.91 42.25
N GLU A 153 5.73 -3.88 42.62
CA GLU A 153 5.47 -4.25 44.01
C GLU A 153 6.74 -4.77 44.71
N LEU A 154 7.46 -5.72 44.09
CA LEU A 154 8.73 -6.23 44.62
C LEU A 154 9.79 -5.12 44.73
N MET A 155 9.83 -4.18 43.79
CA MET A 155 10.73 -3.03 43.87
C MET A 155 10.36 -2.09 45.03
N LYS A 156 9.07 -1.91 45.33
CA LYS A 156 8.62 -1.15 46.51
C LYS A 156 8.99 -1.87 47.80
N GLU A 157 8.75 -3.18 47.89
CA GLU A 157 9.11 -4.00 49.05
C GLU A 157 10.62 -4.00 49.28
N SER A 158 11.43 -4.15 48.22
CA SER A 158 12.89 -4.07 48.29
C SER A 158 13.38 -2.71 48.81
N LYS A 159 12.79 -1.60 48.33
CA LYS A 159 13.09 -0.26 48.84
C LYS A 159 12.73 -0.12 50.32
N GLN A 160 11.57 -0.59 50.74
CA GLN A 160 11.16 -0.57 52.15
C GLN A 160 12.13 -1.39 53.03
N LYS A 161 12.49 -2.61 52.61
CA LYS A 161 13.47 -3.44 53.32
C LYS A 161 14.83 -2.76 53.42
N ASN A 162 15.31 -2.12 52.35
CA ASN A 162 16.56 -1.35 52.40
C ASN A 162 16.51 -0.20 53.42
N VAL A 163 15.41 0.57 53.47
CA VAL A 163 15.23 1.62 54.48
C VAL A 163 15.24 1.04 55.90
N THR A 164 14.56 -0.10 56.12
CA THR A 164 14.61 -0.76 57.44
C THR A 164 15.99 -1.29 57.79
N LEU A 165 16.74 -1.84 56.82
CA LEU A 165 18.12 -2.29 57.03
C LEU A 165 19.04 -1.13 57.40
N ASP A 166 18.91 0.01 56.73
CA ASP A 166 19.71 1.20 57.05
C ASP A 166 19.36 1.76 58.44
N SER A 167 18.09 1.70 58.85
CA SER A 167 17.68 2.03 60.23
C SER A 167 18.29 1.07 61.27
N VAL A 168 18.27 -0.24 61.03
CA VAL A 168 18.88 -1.23 61.92
C VAL A 168 20.40 -1.05 61.99
N LYS A 169 21.08 -0.77 60.86
CA LYS A 169 22.52 -0.44 60.85
C LYS A 169 22.83 0.75 61.74
N LEU A 170 22.04 1.83 61.62
CA LEU A 170 22.18 3.02 62.47
C LEU A 170 22.02 2.70 63.96
N GLN A 171 21.05 1.84 64.32
CA GLN A 171 20.86 1.40 65.70
C GLN A 171 22.05 0.57 66.21
N ILE A 172 22.58 -0.36 65.40
CA ILE A 172 23.77 -1.14 65.73
C ILE A 172 24.97 -0.22 65.92
N ASP A 173 25.21 0.71 65.02
CA ASP A 173 26.32 1.68 65.14
C ASP A 173 26.20 2.52 66.42
N THR A 174 24.97 2.86 66.81
CA THR A 174 24.69 3.59 68.06
C THR A 174 25.00 2.72 69.28
N LEU A 175 24.57 1.45 69.29
CA LEU A 175 24.86 0.51 70.37
C LEU A 175 26.37 0.19 70.49
N VAL A 176 27.05 0.01 69.36
CA VAL A 176 28.51 -0.18 69.31
C VAL A 176 29.21 1.05 69.89
N LYS A 177 28.82 2.27 69.48
CA LYS A 177 29.36 3.50 70.06
C LYS A 177 29.09 3.58 71.56
N ALA A 178 27.87 3.31 72.02
CA ALA A 178 27.51 3.33 73.44
C ALA A 178 28.34 2.32 74.27
N ASN A 179 28.56 1.12 73.75
CA ASN A 179 29.40 0.10 74.39
C ASN A 179 30.90 0.38 74.29
N CYS A 180 31.34 1.25 73.38
CA CYS A 180 32.70 1.77 73.33
C CYS A 180 32.96 2.95 74.30
N PHE A 181 31.92 3.55 74.89
CA PHE A 181 32.07 4.54 75.97
C PHE A 181 32.14 3.91 77.38
N GLY A 182 31.96 2.59 77.47
CA GLY A 182 32.15 1.79 78.69
C GLY A 182 33.55 1.22 78.86
N ASP A 183 34.61 2.00 78.61
CA ASP A 183 35.98 1.64 79.04
C ASP A 183 36.16 1.93 80.55
N THR A 184 35.32 1.33 81.39
CA THR A 184 35.64 1.12 82.82
C THR A 184 36.13 -0.32 82.97
N LYS A 185 37.46 -0.46 82.99
CA LYS A 185 38.37 -1.52 83.48
C LYS A 185 37.96 -3.01 83.66
N GLU A 186 36.77 -3.49 83.33
CA GLU A 186 36.38 -4.91 83.44
C GLU A 186 36.16 -5.65 82.10
N GLY A 187 36.21 -4.95 80.96
CA GLY A 187 36.02 -5.56 79.63
C GLY A 187 37.25 -6.28 79.03
N GLN A 188 38.41 -6.26 79.70
CA GLN A 188 39.65 -6.82 79.14
C GLN A 188 39.78 -8.35 79.30
N ARG A 189 38.88 -9.02 80.02
CA ARG A 189 39.00 -10.48 80.27
C ARG A 189 38.22 -11.39 79.32
N THR A 190 37.33 -10.88 78.48
CA THR A 190 36.52 -11.72 77.56
C THR A 190 36.77 -11.44 76.07
N ARG A 191 37.76 -10.61 75.74
CA ARG A 191 38.24 -10.46 74.34
C ARG A 191 39.03 -11.68 73.83
N SER A 192 39.47 -12.60 74.69
CA SER A 192 40.20 -13.81 74.24
C SER A 192 39.32 -15.00 73.88
N THR A 193 37.99 -14.96 74.07
CA THR A 193 37.12 -16.13 73.82
C THR A 193 36.14 -15.96 72.66
N ILE A 194 35.93 -14.74 72.15
CA ILE A 194 35.08 -14.50 70.96
C ILE A 194 35.95 -14.30 69.71
N THR A 195 36.96 -15.14 69.55
CA THR A 195 37.68 -15.33 68.26
C THR A 195 37.32 -16.68 67.62
N SER A 196 36.25 -17.36 68.09
CA SER A 196 35.80 -18.66 67.55
C SER A 196 34.54 -18.59 66.67
N VAL A 197 33.93 -17.41 66.45
CA VAL A 197 32.72 -17.31 65.59
C VAL A 197 32.93 -16.34 64.42
N ARG A 198 34.18 -16.20 63.97
CA ARG A 198 34.52 -15.46 62.73
C ARG A 198 34.36 -16.30 61.45
N HIS A 199 33.66 -17.44 61.52
CA HIS A 199 33.60 -18.40 60.41
C HIS A 199 32.19 -18.75 59.90
N CYS A 200 31.13 -18.03 60.26
CA CYS A 200 29.77 -18.41 59.84
C CYS A 200 28.94 -17.34 59.10
N HIS A 201 29.51 -16.20 58.70
CA HIS A 201 28.73 -15.14 58.03
C HIS A 201 29.23 -14.69 56.66
N VAL A 202 30.26 -15.33 56.10
CA VAL A 202 30.74 -15.00 54.74
C VAL A 202 29.98 -15.76 53.65
N ASN A 203 29.25 -16.84 53.99
CA ASN A 203 28.57 -17.66 52.99
C ASN A 203 27.21 -17.13 52.50
N ASN A 204 26.61 -16.14 53.19
CA ASN A 204 25.31 -15.58 52.78
C ASN A 204 25.43 -14.33 51.89
N LEU A 205 26.51 -13.55 52.04
CA LEU A 205 26.76 -12.38 51.19
C LEU A 205 27.21 -12.77 49.77
N ALA A 206 27.95 -13.87 49.63
CA ALA A 206 28.29 -14.43 48.31
C ALA A 206 27.05 -14.87 47.53
N ASN A 207 26.09 -15.53 48.20
CA ASN A 207 24.87 -16.05 47.58
C ASN A 207 23.87 -14.94 47.17
N ILE A 208 23.85 -13.81 47.88
CA ILE A 208 23.00 -12.66 47.55
C ILE A 208 23.59 -11.85 46.39
N LEU A 209 24.92 -11.67 46.34
CA LEU A 209 25.59 -10.98 45.23
C LEU A 209 25.57 -11.80 43.94
N GLU A 210 25.68 -13.12 44.01
CA GLU A 210 25.62 -14.00 42.84
C GLU A 210 24.21 -14.02 42.21
N LYS A 211 23.14 -13.99 43.01
CA LYS A 211 21.76 -13.86 42.49
C LYS A 211 21.47 -12.47 41.91
N HIS A 212 22.07 -11.41 42.46
CA HIS A 212 21.86 -10.05 41.97
C HIS A 212 22.62 -9.75 40.66
N TYR A 213 23.73 -10.44 40.41
CA TYR A 213 24.45 -10.43 39.13
C TYR A 213 23.85 -11.39 38.09
N MET A 214 23.35 -12.57 38.48
CA MET A 214 22.69 -13.51 37.56
C MET A 214 21.33 -13.02 37.02
N LEU A 215 20.57 -12.22 37.78
CA LEU A 215 19.32 -11.62 37.31
C LEU A 215 19.49 -10.47 36.31
N LYS A 216 20.71 -9.92 36.15
CA LYS A 216 21.02 -8.96 35.09
C LYS A 216 21.36 -9.64 33.77
N ASP A 217 21.80 -10.90 33.80
CA ASP A 217 22.27 -11.63 32.61
C ASP A 217 21.21 -12.55 31.99
N THR A 218 20.06 -12.77 32.64
CA THR A 218 18.93 -13.55 32.07
C THR A 218 17.82 -12.69 31.48
N PHE A 219 18.02 -11.39 31.31
CA PHE A 219 17.13 -10.53 30.54
C PHE A 219 17.87 -10.00 29.32
N ASP A 220 18.25 -10.93 28.44
CA ASP A 220 18.63 -10.63 27.08
C ASP A 220 17.40 -10.07 26.34
N ASP A 221 17.21 -8.75 26.46
CA ASP A 221 16.33 -7.93 25.61
C ASP A 221 16.89 -7.81 24.16
N LYS A 222 17.70 -8.79 23.73
CA LYS A 222 18.41 -8.81 22.43
C LYS A 222 17.78 -9.68 21.35
N ALA A 223 16.65 -10.34 21.61
CA ALA A 223 15.98 -11.19 20.61
C ALA A 223 14.79 -10.52 19.87
N TYR A 224 14.44 -9.27 20.16
CA TYR A 224 13.38 -8.54 19.44
C TYR A 224 13.79 -7.09 19.12
N SER A 225 14.93 -6.90 18.46
CA SER A 225 15.25 -5.62 17.81
C SER A 225 16.30 -5.78 16.73
N THR A 226 16.00 -6.58 15.73
CA THR A 226 16.61 -6.40 14.41
C THR A 226 15.48 -6.28 13.42
N HIS A 227 14.92 -5.08 13.30
CA HIS A 227 14.45 -4.43 12.07
C HIS A 227 14.34 -2.93 12.40
N PRO A 228 14.75 -2.03 11.50
CA PRO A 228 14.94 -0.63 11.82
C PRO A 228 13.60 -0.01 12.22
N ARG A 229 13.54 0.62 13.40
CA ARG A 229 12.52 1.63 13.67
C ARG A 229 12.65 2.66 12.55
N ARG A 230 11.71 2.66 11.58
CA ARG A 230 11.50 3.84 10.73
C ARG A 230 11.08 4.96 11.67
N GLN A 231 12.06 5.74 12.06
CA GLN A 231 11.86 7.03 12.67
C GLN A 231 11.20 7.89 11.59
N TRP A 232 9.90 8.13 11.75
CA TRP A 232 9.19 9.11 10.94
C TRP A 232 9.65 10.49 11.43
N ASP A 233 10.81 10.93 10.96
CA ASP A 233 11.19 12.32 11.08
C ASP A 233 10.22 13.12 10.21
N ILE A 234 9.46 14.01 10.85
CA ILE A 234 8.60 14.97 10.15
C ILE A 234 9.56 15.91 9.41
N GLY A 235 9.67 15.74 8.09
CA GLY A 235 10.48 16.61 7.23
C GLY A 235 10.05 18.08 7.34
N PRO A 236 10.93 19.04 7.06
CA PRO A 236 10.61 20.46 7.13
C PRO A 236 9.49 20.82 6.14
N LEU A 237 8.52 21.63 6.58
CA LEU A 237 7.47 22.17 5.72
C LEU A 237 8.10 23.03 4.60
N TYR A 238 7.90 22.61 3.35
CA TYR A 238 8.23 23.44 2.19
C TYR A 238 7.00 24.19 1.71
N VAL A 239 7.14 25.51 1.56
CA VAL A 239 6.11 26.37 1.00
C VAL A 239 6.41 26.61 -0.47
N LYS A 240 5.58 26.09 -1.37
CA LYS A 240 5.72 26.33 -2.81
C LYS A 240 4.67 27.35 -3.28
N LYS A 241 5.12 28.46 -3.85
CA LYS A 241 4.25 29.49 -4.44
C LYS A 241 3.70 28.97 -5.77
N ILE A 242 2.43 28.63 -5.78
CA ILE A 242 1.69 28.40 -7.03
C ILE A 242 1.19 29.76 -7.51
N GLY A 243 1.34 30.05 -8.79
CA GLY A 243 1.14 31.38 -9.34
C GLY A 243 -0.17 32.07 -8.92
N GLY A 244 -0.13 33.40 -8.87
CA GLY A 244 -1.31 34.25 -8.84
C GLY A 244 -1.87 34.56 -7.46
N ARG A 245 -2.46 33.62 -6.71
CA ARG A 245 -3.30 33.98 -5.55
C ARG A 245 -3.68 32.81 -4.61
N GLY A 246 -2.76 31.91 -4.28
CA GLY A 246 -3.04 30.85 -3.28
C GLY A 246 -1.79 30.13 -2.78
N TRP A 247 -1.78 29.80 -1.48
CA TRP A 247 -0.79 28.92 -0.85
C TRP A 247 -1.44 27.54 -0.67
N ASP A 248 -0.75 26.48 -1.10
CA ASP A 248 -1.18 25.10 -0.87
C ASP A 248 -0.27 24.45 0.18
N TRP A 249 -0.86 23.70 1.11
CA TRP A 249 -0.16 23.05 2.21
C TRP A 249 -0.19 21.53 1.95
N THR A 250 0.78 21.03 1.21
CA THR A 250 0.91 19.59 0.94
C THR A 250 2.02 18.98 1.81
N LEU A 251 1.66 17.95 2.57
CA LEU A 251 2.59 17.11 3.33
C LEU A 251 3.11 16.00 2.39
N GLU A 252 4.36 16.10 1.95
CA GLU A 252 5.04 15.00 1.28
C GLU A 252 5.68 14.08 2.34
N TRP A 253 5.31 12.80 2.31
CA TRP A 253 5.99 11.76 3.08
C TRP A 253 7.17 11.26 2.24
N THR A 254 8.40 11.59 2.63
CA THR A 254 9.59 10.96 2.02
C THR A 254 9.74 9.55 2.59
N GLY A 255 9.60 8.55 1.70
CA GLY A 255 9.84 7.13 1.99
C GLY A 255 11.28 6.71 1.76
#